data_AF-A0A2E8SLY0-F1
#
_entry.id   AF-A0A2E8SLY0-F1
#
_cell.length_a   1.000
_cell.length_b   1.000
_cell.length_c   1.000
_cell.angle_alpha   90.00
_cell.angle_beta   90.00
_cell.angle_gamma   90.00
#
_symmetry.space_group_name_H-M   'P 1'
#
loop_
_entity.id
_entity.type
_entity.pdbx_description
1 polymer ?
#
loop_
_entity_poly.entity_id
_entity_poly.type
_entity_poly.pdbx_seq_one_letter_code
_entity_poly.pdbx_strand_id
1 'polypeptide(L)' 'MIKYLILSLCLIVLGINVFYYDFNYALLSAENRISLIGMLATSCAALLIIIFILSEKVGKINKD' A
#
# COMPACT_ATOMS: atom_id res chain seq x y z
N MET A 1 13.68 2.99 -11.06
CA MET A 1 12.66 2.26 -11.84
C MET A 1 11.97 1.17 -11.02
N ILE A 2 12.71 0.26 -10.38
CA ILE A 2 12.15 -0.82 -9.52
C ILE A 2 11.14 -0.31 -8.46
N LYS A 3 11.46 0.77 -7.73
CA LYS A 3 10.56 1.36 -6.72
C LYS A 3 9.17 1.72 -7.25
N TYR A 4 9.07 2.19 -8.49
CA TYR A 4 7.79 2.53 -9.12
C TYR A 4 7.02 1.27 -9.55
N LEU A 5 7.71 0.20 -9.96
CA LEU A 5 7.09 -1.10 -10.24
C LEU A 5 6.50 -1.73 -8.96
N ILE A 6 7.25 -1.69 -7.85
CA ILE A 6 6.79 -2.20 -6.56
C ILE A 6 5.59 -1.38 -6.05
N LEU A 7 5.61 -0.06 -6.24
CA LEU A 7 4.48 0.81 -5.89
C LEU A 7 3.22 0.46 -6.70
N SER A 8 3.38 0.23 -8.01
CA SER A 8 2.28 -0.21 -8.88
C SER A 8 1.70 -1.55 -8.41
N LEU A 9 2.56 -2.51 -8.07
CA LEU A 9 2.14 -3.80 -7.52
C LEU A 9 1.35 -3.63 -6.21
N CYS A 10 1.80 -2.76 -5.30
CA CYS A 10 1.07 -2.48 -4.06
C CYS A 10 -0.33 -1.91 -4.33
N LEU A 11 -0.47 -1.02 -5.31
CA LEU A 11 -1.79 -0.47 -5.69
C LEU A 11 -2.72 -1.54 -6.25
N ILE A 12 -2.21 -2.48 -7.05
CA ILE A 12 -3.00 -3.60 -7.58
C ILE A 12 -3.50 -4.48 -6.44
N VAL A 13 -2.60 -4.88 -5.52
CA VAL A 13 -2.97 -5.74 -4.38
C VAL A 13 -3.92 -5.03 -3.41
N LEU A 14 -3.74 -3.73 -3.19
CA LEU A 14 -4.69 -2.91 -2.43
C LEU A 14 -6.08 -2.95 -3.09
N GLY A 15 -6.15 -2.76 -4.40
CA GLY A 15 -7.40 -2.82 -5.17
C GLY A 15 -8.09 -4.18 -5.05
N ILE A 16 -7.34 -5.29 -5.07
CA ILE A 16 -7.90 -6.64 -4.86
C ILE A 16 -8.51 -6.76 -3.47
N ASN A 17 -7.80 -6.33 -2.42
CA ASN A 17 -8.33 -6.39 -1.06
C ASN A 17 -9.60 -5.54 -0.93
N VAL A 18 -9.62 -4.33 -1.47
CA VAL A 18 -10.81 -3.46 -1.49
C VAL A 18 -11.98 -4.12 -2.23
N PHE A 19 -11.72 -4.79 -3.36
CA PHE A 19 -12.77 -5.48 -4.13
C PHE A 19 -13.39 -6.67 -3.37
N TYR A 20 -12.57 -7.38 -2.60
CA TYR A 20 -13.02 -8.49 -1.74
C TYR A 20 -13.56 -8.03 -0.39
N TYR A 21 -13.43 -6.75 -0.05
CA TYR A 21 -13.94 -6.22 1.20
C TYR A 21 -15.45 -5.98 1.08
N ASP A 22 -16.25 -6.69 1.86
CA ASP A 22 -17.68 -6.43 1.92
C ASP A 22 -17.97 -5.26 2.88
N PHE A 23 -18.26 -4.09 2.31
CA PHE A 23 -18.59 -2.88 3.07
C PHE A 23 -19.95 -2.95 3.81
N ASN A 24 -20.82 -3.92 3.49
CA ASN A 24 -22.13 -4.09 4.12
C ASN A 24 -22.11 -5.11 5.27
N TYR A 25 -21.10 -5.98 5.33
CA TYR A 25 -20.95 -6.97 6.40
C TYR A 25 -20.18 -6.42 7.61
N ALA A 26 -20.42 -7.03 8.78
CA ALA A 26 -19.74 -6.65 10.02
C ALA A 26 -18.21 -6.63 9.82
N LEU A 27 -17.59 -5.48 10.10
CA LEU A 27 -16.13 -5.22 10.05
C LEU A 27 -15.25 -6.32 10.66
N LEU A 28 -15.80 -7.08 11.61
CA LEU A 28 -15.09 -8.10 12.40
C LEU A 28 -15.41 -9.55 11.99
N SER A 29 -16.17 -9.77 10.91
CA SER A 29 -16.33 -11.12 10.35
C SER A 29 -14.97 -11.67 9.89
N ALA A 30 -14.79 -12.99 9.95
CA ALA A 30 -13.49 -13.62 9.70
C ALA A 30 -12.93 -13.27 8.31
N GLU A 31 -13.78 -13.22 7.28
CA GLU A 31 -13.40 -12.90 5.90
C GLU A 31 -13.09 -11.41 5.72
N ASN A 32 -13.91 -10.51 6.27
CA ASN A 32 -13.63 -9.06 6.23
C ASN A 32 -12.36 -8.70 6.99
N ARG A 33 -12.04 -9.39 8.10
CA ARG A 33 -10.78 -9.18 8.84
C ARG A 33 -9.56 -9.44 7.97
N ILE A 34 -9.59 -10.50 7.15
CA ILE A 34 -8.47 -10.85 6.27
C ILE A 34 -8.26 -9.75 5.24
N SER A 35 -9.34 -9.32 4.58
CA SER A 35 -9.26 -8.22 3.60
C SER A 35 -8.82 -6.91 4.26
N LEU A 36 -9.31 -6.60 5.46
CA LEU A 36 -8.93 -5.40 6.21
C LEU A 36 -7.43 -5.39 6.57
N ILE A 37 -6.90 -6.52 7.04
CA ILE A 37 -5.47 -6.67 7.32
C ILE A 37 -4.67 -6.50 6.02
N GLY A 38 -5.15 -7.09 4.91
CA GLY A 38 -4.53 -6.92 3.60
C GLY A 38 -4.50 -5.45 3.14
N MET A 39 -5.59 -4.70 3.31
CA MET A 39 -5.65 -3.26 3.02
C MET A 39 -4.69 -2.46 3.90
N LEU A 40 -4.61 -2.75 5.20
CA LEU A 40 -3.70 -2.08 6.13
C LEU A 40 -2.23 -2.38 5.81
N ALA A 41 -1.89 -3.63 5.54
CA ALA A 41 -0.52 -4.03 5.22
C ALA A 41 -0.05 -3.41 3.89
N THR A 42 -0.88 -3.47 2.85
CA THR A 42 -0.55 -2.93 1.53
C THR A 42 -0.48 -1.40 1.52
N SER A 43 -1.36 -0.71 2.26
CA SER A 43 -1.28 0.75 2.42
C SER A 43 -0.03 1.18 3.18
N CYS A 44 0.37 0.44 4.23
CA CYS A 44 1.62 0.68 4.94
C CYS A 44 2.84 0.49 4.03
N ALA A 45 2.88 -0.59 3.24
CA ALA A 45 3.96 -0.83 2.28
C ALA A 45 4.06 0.29 1.22
N ALA A 46 2.92 0.75 0.69
CA ALA A 46 2.89 1.87 -0.26
C ALA A 46 3.44 3.17 0.36
N LEU A 47 3.05 3.49 1.60
CA LEU A 47 3.56 4.65 2.33
C LEU A 47 5.09 4.61 2.50
N LEU A 48 5.64 3.46 2.90
CA LEU A 48 7.09 3.30 3.07
C LEU A 48 7.84 3.52 1.75
N ILE A 49 7.31 3.00 0.63
CA ILE A 49 7.91 3.20 -0.70
C ILE A 49 7.87 4.68 -1.10
N ILE A 50 6.77 5.38 -0.82
CA ILE A 50 6.65 6.82 -1.09
C ILE A 50 7.67 7.62 -0.28
N ILE A 51 7.78 7.34 1.02
CA ILE A 51 8.77 7.98 1.90
C ILE A 51 10.18 7.72 1.38
N PHE A 52 10.49 6.50 0.96
CA PHE A 52 11.79 6.15 0.39
C PHE A 52 12.10 6.93 -0.89
N ILE A 53 11.14 7.04 -1.81
CA ILE A 53 11.28 7.83 -3.05
C ILE A 53 11.53 9.31 -2.72
N LEU A 54 10.81 9.87 -1.75
CA LEU A 54 10.99 11.26 -1.30
C LEU A 54 12.36 11.46 -0.65
N SER A 55 12.79 10.53 0.20
CA SER A 55 14.10 10.58 0.86
C SER A 55 15.25 10.58 -0.16
N GLU A 56 15.18 9.75 -1.19
CA GLU A 56 16.17 9.78 -2.28
C GLU A 56 16.17 11.10 -3.04
N LYS A 57 14.99 11.71 -3.22
CA LYS A 57 14.87 13.01 -3.90
C LYS A 57 15.54 14.11 -3.10
N VAL A 58 15.29 14.18 -1.79
CA VAL A 58 15.93 15.13 -0.87
C VAL A 58 17.45 14.91 -0.83
N GLY A 59 17.90 13.66 -0.75
CA GLY A 59 19.33 13.33 -0.73
C GLY A 59 20.09 13.72 -2.01
N LYS A 60 19.41 13.79 -3.15
CA LYS A 60 19.99 14.31 -4.40
C LYS A 60 20.08 15.84 -4.39
N ILE A 61 19.03 16.52 -3.94
CA ILE A 61 19.00 17.99 -3.84
C ILE A 61 20.13 18.53 -2.96
N ASN A 62 20.44 17.87 -1.84
CA ASN A 62 21.51 18.30 -0.93
C ASN A 62 22.94 17.98 -1.42
N LYS A 63 23.08 17.29 -2.56
CA LYS A 63 24.38 16.87 -3.12
C LYS A 63 24.80 17.69 -4.35
N ASP A 64 23.87 18.45 -4.91
CA ASP A 64 24.10 19.51 -5.92
C ASP A 64 24.26 20.87 -5.22
#